data_AF-A0A1B7P539-F1
#
_entry.id   AF-A0A1B7P539-F1
#
_cell.length_a   1.000
_cell.length_b   1.000
_cell.length_c   1.000
_cell.angle_alpha   90.00
_cell.angle_beta   90.00
_cell.angle_gamma   90.00
#
_symmetry.space_group_name_H-M   'P 1'
#
loop_
_entity.id
_entity.type
_entity.pdbx_description
1 polymer ?
#
loop_
_entity_poly.entity_id
_entity_poly.type
_entity_poly.pdbx_seq_one_letter_code
_entity_poly.pdbx_strand_id
1 'polypeptide(L)'
;MAAVVPRNFRLLEELENGEKGRGAAEACSYGLANGDDVSMTDWNGTILGPPHSVHENRIYSVNIKCGENYPDSPPSITFVSKVNLPCVDSRTGQVRLHALTIRKPADRYIILTLGKKVDLTKLPRLAVWKREFTMETILLEIRRQAKHDKKAGIKLYTKEYVLTQHV
;
A
#
# COMPACT_ATOMS: atom_id res chain seq x y z
N MET A 1 -27.98 15.46 -9.15
CA MET A 1 -27.52 14.54 -8.09
C MET A 1 -26.97 13.30 -8.77
N ALA A 2 -25.70 12.96 -8.58
CA ALA A 2 -25.16 11.68 -9.03
C ALA A 2 -25.72 10.57 -8.14
N ALA A 3 -26.13 9.44 -8.71
CA ALA A 3 -26.61 8.30 -7.94
C ALA A 3 -25.47 7.75 -7.05
N VAL A 4 -25.74 7.59 -5.75
CA VAL A 4 -24.80 7.04 -4.79
C VAL A 4 -24.91 5.51 -4.84
N VAL A 5 -23.84 4.84 -5.27
CA VAL A 5 -23.77 3.38 -5.26
C VAL A 5 -23.76 2.88 -3.82
N PRO A 6 -24.66 1.95 -3.43
CA PRO A 6 -24.68 1.35 -2.09
C PRO A 6 -23.45 0.47 -1.80
N ARG A 7 -23.13 0.32 -0.51
CA ARG A 7 -21.99 -0.49 -0.01
C ARG A 7 -21.88 -1.86 -0.67
N ASN A 8 -22.96 -2.65 -0.67
CA ASN A 8 -22.89 -4.03 -1.15
C ASN A 8 -22.61 -4.10 -2.66
N PHE A 9 -23.19 -3.20 -3.46
CA PHE A 9 -22.88 -3.12 -4.89
C PHE A 9 -21.42 -2.72 -5.13
N ARG A 10 -20.88 -1.81 -4.31
CA ARG A 10 -19.45 -1.46 -4.38
C ARG A 10 -18.55 -2.65 -4.05
N LEU A 11 -18.89 -3.42 -3.03
CA LEU A 11 -18.13 -4.61 -2.62
C LEU A 11 -18.23 -5.73 -3.65
N LEU A 12 -19.39 -5.91 -4.28
CA LEU A 12 -19.57 -6.85 -5.40
C LEU A 12 -18.72 -6.45 -6.62
N GLU A 13 -18.68 -5.17 -6.96
CA GLU A 13 -17.81 -4.65 -8.03
C GLU A 13 -16.34 -4.93 -7.71
N GLU A 14 -15.91 -4.71 -6.46
CA GLU A 14 -14.53 -5.03 -6.04
C GLU A 14 -14.26 -6.53 -6.04
N LEU A 15 -15.21 -7.39 -5.63
CA LEU A 15 -15.06 -8.84 -5.71
C LEU A 15 -14.86 -9.29 -7.16
N GLU A 16 -15.72 -8.82 -8.06
CA GLU A 16 -15.66 -9.15 -9.48
C GLU A 16 -14.31 -8.70 -10.11
N ASN A 17 -13.80 -7.54 -9.71
CA ASN A 17 -12.50 -7.06 -10.15
C ASN A 17 -11.33 -7.90 -9.60
N GLY A 18 -11.43 -8.34 -8.34
CA GLY A 18 -10.47 -9.23 -7.70
C GLY A 18 -10.41 -10.61 -8.37
N GLU A 19 -11.56 -11.23 -8.60
CA GLU A 19 -11.68 -12.57 -9.23
C GLU A 19 -11.22 -12.59 -10.69
N LYS A 20 -11.52 -11.53 -11.45
CA LYS A 20 -11.13 -11.43 -12.86
C LYS A 20 -9.66 -11.08 -13.05
N GLY A 21 -8.90 -10.86 -11.98
CA GLY A 21 -7.52 -10.39 -12.07
C GLY A 21 -7.40 -9.04 -12.78
N ARG A 22 -8.46 -8.22 -12.75
CA ARG A 22 -8.53 -6.93 -13.45
C ARG A 22 -7.81 -5.80 -12.71
N GLY A 23 -7.23 -6.09 -11.54
CA GLY A 23 -6.44 -5.13 -10.79
C GLY A 23 -5.28 -4.57 -11.63
N ALA A 24 -5.05 -3.28 -11.50
CA ALA A 24 -4.00 -2.51 -12.17
C ALA A 24 -2.57 -2.95 -11.79
N ALA A 25 -2.40 -3.89 -10.85
CA ALA A 25 -1.11 -4.48 -10.53
C ALA A 25 -1.20 -5.99 -10.29
N GLU A 26 -0.51 -6.75 -11.14
CA GLU A 26 -0.19 -8.18 -10.96
C GLU A 26 0.50 -8.50 -9.62
N ALA A 27 0.92 -7.50 -8.87
CA ALA A 27 1.63 -7.63 -7.62
C ALA A 27 0.76 -7.46 -6.36
N CYS A 28 -0.55 -7.23 -6.51
CA CYS A 28 -1.49 -7.19 -5.39
C CYS A 28 -2.77 -7.95 -5.75
N SER A 29 -3.32 -8.69 -4.79
CA SER A 29 -4.61 -9.37 -4.94
C SER A 29 -5.43 -9.25 -3.67
N TYR A 30 -6.74 -9.41 -3.79
CA TYR A 30 -7.67 -9.41 -2.66
C TYR A 30 -8.90 -10.27 -3.00
N GLY A 31 -9.53 -10.82 -1.97
CA GLY A 31 -10.74 -11.64 -2.08
C GLY A 31 -11.41 -11.82 -0.73
N LEU A 32 -12.60 -12.40 -0.70
CA LEU A 32 -13.32 -12.65 0.56
C LEU A 32 -12.52 -13.60 1.47
N ALA A 33 -12.49 -13.29 2.77
CA ALA A 33 -11.90 -14.18 3.75
C ALA A 33 -12.77 -15.43 3.98
N ASN A 34 -14.09 -15.27 3.85
CA ASN A 34 -15.07 -16.34 3.86
C ASN A 34 -16.03 -16.17 2.68
N GLY A 35 -16.10 -17.16 1.79
CA GLY A 35 -16.98 -17.14 0.61
C GLY A 35 -18.47 -17.14 0.94
N ASP A 36 -18.83 -17.57 2.16
CA ASP A 36 -20.22 -17.59 2.63
C ASP A 36 -20.63 -16.26 3.31
N ASP A 37 -19.70 -15.31 3.47
CA ASP A 37 -19.99 -14.01 4.08
C ASP A 37 -20.76 -13.08 3.13
N VAL A 38 -22.08 -13.13 3.22
CA VAL A 38 -23.00 -12.24 2.49
C VAL A 38 -22.79 -10.76 2.84
N SER A 39 -22.27 -10.46 4.03
CA SER A 39 -22.00 -9.08 4.45
C SER A 39 -20.75 -8.50 3.79
N MET A 40 -19.91 -9.35 3.17
CA MET A 40 -18.67 -9.00 2.50
C MET A 40 -17.80 -8.08 3.37
N THR A 41 -17.69 -8.41 4.67
CA THR A 41 -17.05 -7.56 5.67
C THR A 41 -15.56 -7.89 5.78
N ASP A 42 -15.22 -9.17 5.79
CA ASP A 42 -13.85 -9.63 6.01
C ASP A 42 -13.23 -10.13 4.70
N TRP A 43 -12.08 -9.57 4.37
CA TRP A 43 -11.35 -9.80 3.13
C TRP A 43 -9.89 -10.14 3.42
N ASN A 44 -9.30 -10.96 2.57
CA ASN A 44 -7.88 -11.27 2.57
C ASN A 44 -7.23 -10.54 1.40
N GLY A 45 -6.13 -9.84 1.68
CA GLY A 45 -5.28 -9.20 0.68
C GLY A 45 -3.90 -9.87 0.66
N THR A 46 -3.28 -9.88 -0.51
CA THR A 46 -1.89 -10.31 -0.71
C THR A 46 -1.11 -9.22 -1.44
N ILE A 47 0.11 -8.95 -0.96
CA ILE A 47 1.02 -7.97 -1.55
C ILE A 47 2.33 -8.68 -1.87
N LEU A 48 2.69 -8.70 -3.15
CA LEU A 48 4.01 -9.10 -3.60
C LEU A 48 4.98 -7.92 -3.43
N GLY A 49 6.03 -8.15 -2.65
CA GLY A 49 7.03 -7.15 -2.37
C GLY A 49 7.72 -6.65 -3.66
N PRO A 50 8.00 -5.34 -3.74
CA PRO A 50 8.52 -4.75 -4.97
C PRO A 50 9.95 -5.22 -5.27
N PRO A 51 10.32 -5.36 -6.56
CA PRO A 51 11.68 -5.73 -6.95
C PRO A 51 12.68 -4.64 -6.52
N HIS A 52 13.94 -5.04 -6.34
CA HIS A 52 15.02 -4.16 -5.90
C HIS A 52 14.77 -3.46 -4.56
N SER A 53 14.06 -4.12 -3.65
CA SER A 53 13.81 -3.66 -2.28
C SER A 53 14.16 -4.76 -1.27
N VAL A 54 14.20 -4.42 0.02
CA VAL A 54 14.38 -5.43 1.09
C VAL A 54 13.18 -6.39 1.18
N HIS A 55 12.10 -6.09 0.47
CA HIS A 55 10.87 -6.85 0.43
C HIS A 55 10.77 -7.71 -0.84
N GLU A 56 11.76 -7.68 -1.74
CA GLU A 56 11.77 -8.47 -2.98
C GLU A 56 11.58 -9.96 -2.69
N ASN A 57 10.79 -10.64 -3.53
CA ASN A 57 10.41 -12.06 -3.42
C ASN A 57 9.68 -12.42 -2.11
N ARG A 58 9.14 -11.45 -1.37
CA ARG A 58 8.30 -11.70 -0.20
C ARG A 58 6.82 -11.51 -0.55
N ILE A 59 5.99 -12.36 0.02
CA ILE A 59 4.54 -12.29 -0.07
C ILE A 59 4.02 -11.90 1.31
N TYR A 60 3.29 -10.77 1.38
CA TYR A 60 2.65 -10.32 2.62
C TYR A 60 1.14 -10.55 2.54
N SER A 61 0.60 -11.22 3.55
CA SER A 61 -0.83 -11.39 3.73
C SER A 61 -1.35 -10.32 4.69
N VAL A 62 -2.50 -9.74 4.34
CA VAL A 62 -3.20 -8.73 5.13
C VAL A 62 -4.67 -9.10 5.26
N ASN A 63 -5.26 -8.78 6.40
CA ASN A 63 -6.70 -8.82 6.60
C ASN A 63 -7.25 -7.41 6.38
N ILE A 64 -8.34 -7.30 5.63
CA ILE A 64 -9.01 -6.06 5.29
C ILE A 64 -10.45 -6.18 5.79
N LYS A 65 -10.87 -5.22 6.61
CA LYS A 65 -12.22 -5.18 7.17
C LYS A 65 -12.98 -3.97 6.65
N CYS A 66 -13.99 -4.24 5.83
CA CYS A 66 -14.89 -3.26 5.25
C CYS A 66 -16.09 -3.06 6.18
N GLY A 67 -16.04 -2.05 7.04
CA GLY A 67 -17.12 -1.74 7.98
C GLY A 67 -18.44 -1.31 7.31
N GLU A 68 -19.46 -1.06 8.11
CA GLU A 68 -20.81 -0.68 7.63
C GLU A 68 -20.82 0.60 6.80
N ASN A 69 -19.90 1.53 7.09
CA ASN A 69 -19.79 2.82 6.39
C ASN A 69 -18.87 2.78 5.16
N TYR A 70 -18.35 1.61 4.77
CA TYR A 70 -17.57 1.49 3.53
C TYR A 70 -18.50 1.68 2.31
N PRO A 71 -18.11 2.43 1.25
CA PRO A 71 -16.82 3.06 0.98
C PRO A 71 -16.72 4.52 1.46
N ASP A 72 -17.70 5.08 2.16
CA ASP A 72 -17.64 6.48 2.61
C ASP A 72 -16.59 6.67 3.73
N SER A 73 -16.33 5.60 4.51
CA SER A 73 -15.20 5.48 5.43
C SER A 73 -14.18 4.44 4.94
N PRO A 74 -12.89 4.60 5.26
CA PRO A 74 -11.87 3.64 4.82
C PRO A 74 -12.02 2.29 5.54
N PRO A 75 -11.58 1.19 4.90
CA PRO A 75 -11.51 -0.10 5.54
C PRO A 75 -10.33 -0.15 6.53
N SER A 76 -10.43 -1.04 7.51
CA SER A 76 -9.33 -1.30 8.45
C SER A 76 -8.42 -2.39 7.91
N ILE A 77 -7.11 -2.17 7.88
CA ILE A 77 -6.14 -3.15 7.37
C ILE A 77 -5.18 -3.57 8.47
N THR A 78 -4.95 -4.88 8.58
CA THR A 78 -4.03 -5.48 9.52
C THR A 78 -3.13 -6.48 8.81
N PHE A 79 -1.82 -6.35 8.97
CA PHE A 79 -0.87 -7.33 8.47
C PHE A 79 -0.92 -8.62 9.28
N VAL A 80 -1.10 -9.74 8.57
CA VAL A 80 -0.91 -11.09 9.12
C VAL A 80 0.57 -11.45 9.11
N SER A 81 1.24 -11.15 8.00
CA SER A 81 2.69 -11.33 7.87
C SER A 81 3.43 -10.22 8.60
N LYS A 82 4.41 -10.57 9.45
CA LYS A 82 5.28 -9.57 10.10
C LYS A 82 6.01 -8.74 9.05
N VAL A 83 5.90 -7.41 9.17
CA VAL A 83 6.54 -6.46 8.28
C VAL A 83 7.09 -5.29 9.08
N ASN A 84 8.24 -4.78 8.66
CA ASN A 84 8.78 -3.54 9.19
C ASN A 84 8.50 -2.43 8.16
N LEU A 85 7.40 -1.71 8.33
CA LEU A 85 7.03 -0.57 7.50
C LEU A 85 6.60 0.60 8.39
N PRO A 86 6.94 1.86 8.06
CA PRO A 86 6.55 3.01 8.87
C PRO A 86 5.03 3.19 9.04
N CYS A 87 4.24 2.73 8.07
CA CYS A 87 2.79 2.79 8.13
C CYS A 87 2.14 1.64 8.90
N VAL A 88 2.93 0.68 9.40
CA VAL A 88 2.43 -0.51 10.09
C VAL A 88 2.88 -0.46 11.55
N ASP A 89 1.95 -0.68 12.47
CA ASP A 89 2.31 -0.89 13.86
C ASP A 89 3.02 -2.24 14.04
N SER A 90 4.24 -2.23 14.56
CA SER A 90 5.06 -3.43 14.71
C SER A 90 4.53 -4.43 15.74
N ARG A 91 3.65 -4.00 16.65
CA ARG A 91 3.06 -4.86 17.68
C ARG A 91 1.71 -5.43 17.25
N THR A 92 0.85 -4.60 16.63
CA THR A 92 -0.51 -5.02 16.28
C THR A 92 -0.67 -5.40 14.81
N GLY A 93 0.26 -5.03 13.94
CA GLY A 93 0.14 -5.20 12.48
C GLY A 93 -0.84 -4.19 11.84
N GLN A 94 -1.45 -3.29 12.61
CA GLN A 94 -2.46 -2.37 12.10
C GLN A 94 -1.83 -1.30 11.19
N VAL A 95 -2.46 -1.05 10.04
CA VAL A 95 -2.02 -0.03 9.09
C VAL A 95 -2.58 1.33 9.47
N ARG A 96 -1.70 2.31 9.66
CA ARG A 96 -2.04 3.72 9.86
C ARG A 96 -2.22 4.39 8.49
N LEU A 97 -3.47 4.52 8.04
CA LEU A 97 -3.79 5.11 6.73
C LEU A 97 -3.23 6.54 6.56
N HIS A 98 -3.19 7.33 7.62
CA HIS A 98 -2.58 8.67 7.55
C HIS A 98 -1.07 8.63 7.25
N ALA A 99 -0.37 7.60 7.75
CA ALA A 99 1.05 7.39 7.48
C ALA A 99 1.32 6.93 6.04
N LEU A 100 0.29 6.46 5.30
CA LEU A 100 0.42 6.17 3.87
C LEU A 100 0.73 7.42 3.03
N THR A 101 0.44 8.62 3.55
CA THR A 101 0.63 9.88 2.81
C THR A 101 1.98 10.55 3.06
N ILE A 102 2.70 10.16 4.11
CA ILE A 102 3.94 10.83 4.51
C ILE A 102 5.09 10.30 3.65
N ARG A 103 5.33 10.95 2.51
CA ARG A 103 6.66 10.95 1.89
C ARG A 103 7.63 11.58 2.88
N LYS A 104 8.78 10.93 3.15
CA LYS A 104 9.92 11.65 3.73
C LYS A 104 10.25 12.85 2.81
N PRO A 105 10.50 14.06 3.34
CA PRO A 105 10.74 15.27 2.54
C PRO A 105 11.91 15.18 1.53
N ALA A 106 12.81 14.21 1.69
CA ALA A 106 14.04 14.10 0.91
C ALA A 106 13.85 13.73 -0.57
N ASP A 107 12.71 13.14 -0.96
CA ASP A 107 12.47 12.72 -2.36
C ASP A 107 11.96 13.85 -3.27
N ARG A 108 11.91 15.11 -2.78
CA ARG A 108 11.54 16.27 -3.60
C ARG A 108 12.58 16.63 -4.68
N TYR A 109 13.79 16.04 -4.63
CA TYR A 109 14.88 16.37 -5.55
C TYR A 109 15.13 15.35 -6.69
N ILE A 110 14.50 14.17 -6.71
CA ILE A 110 14.72 13.15 -7.76
C ILE A 110 13.54 13.11 -8.75
N ILE A 111 13.13 14.27 -9.27
CA ILE A 111 12.20 14.36 -10.42
C ILE A 111 12.83 15.15 -11.58
N LEU A 112 14.15 15.33 -11.57
CA LEU A 112 14.89 16.01 -12.65
C LEU A 112 15.83 15.10 -13.44
N THR A 113 15.87 13.80 -13.16
CA THR A 113 16.74 12.88 -13.92
C THR A 113 15.89 11.85 -14.64
N LEU A 114 15.86 11.99 -15.98
CA LEU A 114 15.22 11.11 -16.97
C LEU A 114 13.70 11.22 -17.10
N GLY A 115 13.22 12.31 -17.69
CA GLY A 115 12.22 12.34 -18.78
C GLY A 115 10.85 11.66 -18.64
N LYS A 116 10.53 10.99 -17.53
CA LYS A 116 9.22 10.44 -17.24
C LYS A 116 8.52 11.35 -16.25
N LYS A 117 7.52 12.10 -16.73
CA LYS A 117 6.52 12.75 -15.88
C LYS A 117 5.84 11.67 -15.04
N VAL A 118 6.31 11.46 -13.81
CA VAL A 118 5.53 10.76 -12.79
C VAL A 118 4.48 11.76 -12.34
N ASP A 119 3.26 11.60 -12.83
CA ASP A 119 2.15 12.50 -12.53
C ASP A 119 1.73 12.32 -11.07
N LEU A 120 2.31 13.13 -10.19
CA LEU A 120 2.08 13.11 -8.75
C LEU A 120 0.63 13.45 -8.37
N THR A 121 -0.16 13.98 -9.31
CA THR A 121 -1.60 14.23 -9.15
C THR A 121 -2.44 12.96 -9.26
N LYS A 122 -1.91 11.90 -9.89
CA LYS A 122 -2.54 10.58 -10.00
C LYS A 122 -2.24 9.67 -8.81
N LEU A 123 -1.46 10.15 -7.83
CA LEU A 123 -1.21 9.40 -6.60
C LEU A 123 -2.37 9.64 -5.63
N PRO A 124 -3.17 8.62 -5.29
CA PRO A 124 -4.23 8.74 -4.31
C PRO A 124 -3.58 9.02 -2.94
N ARG A 125 -3.61 10.28 -2.52
CA ARG A 125 -3.13 10.69 -1.19
C ARG A 125 -4.19 10.27 -0.17
N LEU A 126 -4.08 9.02 0.31
CA LEU A 126 -5.02 8.41 1.28
C LEU A 126 -5.17 9.17 2.62
N ALA A 127 -4.45 10.28 2.83
CA ALA A 127 -4.62 11.16 3.99
C ALA A 127 -6.04 11.72 4.09
N VAL A 128 -6.69 11.93 2.95
CA VAL A 128 -8.11 12.26 2.89
C VAL A 128 -8.78 11.12 2.14
N TRP A 129 -9.43 10.25 2.89
CA TRP A 129 -10.20 9.16 2.30
C TRP A 129 -11.33 9.72 1.42
N LYS A 130 -11.54 9.08 0.28
CA LYS A 130 -12.62 9.38 -0.65
C LYS A 130 -13.29 8.09 -1.04
N ARG A 131 -14.61 8.12 -1.23
CA ARG A 131 -15.41 6.97 -1.67
C ARG A 131 -15.00 6.34 -3.00
N GLU A 132 -14.22 7.05 -3.81
CA GLU A 132 -13.66 6.55 -5.08
C GLU A 132 -12.51 5.55 -4.87
N PHE A 133 -11.88 5.58 -3.70
CA PHE A 133 -10.81 4.65 -3.35
C PHE A 133 -11.37 3.25 -3.06
N THR A 134 -10.52 2.26 -3.30
CA THR A 134 -10.81 0.83 -3.22
C THR A 134 -9.82 0.14 -2.30
N MET A 135 -10.08 -1.12 -1.97
CA MET A 135 -9.10 -1.98 -1.29
C MET A 135 -7.79 -2.05 -2.08
N GLU A 136 -7.89 -2.19 -3.40
CA GLU A 136 -6.73 -2.19 -4.30
C GLU A 136 -5.88 -0.91 -4.16
N THR A 137 -6.54 0.25 -4.07
CA THR A 137 -5.87 1.55 -3.91
C THR A 137 -4.95 1.53 -2.69
N ILE A 138 -5.41 0.93 -1.59
CA ILE A 138 -4.64 0.87 -0.33
C ILE A 138 -3.50 -0.14 -0.43
N LEU A 139 -3.75 -1.33 -0.99
CA LEU A 139 -2.71 -2.35 -1.19
C LEU A 139 -1.57 -1.84 -2.08
N LEU A 140 -1.91 -1.12 -3.15
CA LEU A 140 -0.97 -0.48 -4.05
C LEU A 140 -0.11 0.56 -3.33
N GLU A 141 -0.71 1.39 -2.48
CA GLU A 141 0.01 2.43 -1.77
C GLU A 141 0.93 1.85 -0.69
N ILE A 142 0.49 0.80 0.02
CA ILE A 142 1.34 0.02 0.94
C ILE A 142 2.56 -0.55 0.19
N ARG A 143 2.34 -1.18 -0.97
CA ARG A 143 3.42 -1.71 -1.81
C ARG A 143 4.37 -0.61 -2.28
N ARG A 144 3.83 0.57 -2.63
CA ARG A 144 4.64 1.74 -3.01
C ARG A 144 5.55 2.16 -1.87
N GLN A 145 5.07 2.18 -0.62
CA GLN A 145 5.92 2.49 0.53
C GLN A 145 7.03 1.46 0.73
N ALA A 146 6.73 0.17 0.60
CA ALA A 146 7.74 -0.89 0.67
C ALA A 146 8.86 -0.71 -0.38
N LYS A 147 8.55 -0.13 -1.55
CA LYS A 147 9.56 0.17 -2.58
C LYS A 147 10.53 1.28 -2.14
N HIS A 148 10.05 2.25 -1.38
CA HIS A 148 10.85 3.36 -0.86
C HIS A 148 11.57 3.03 0.44
N ASP A 149 11.34 1.85 1.04
CA ASP A 149 12.14 1.32 2.14
C ASP A 149 13.50 0.84 1.63
N LYS A 150 14.34 1.80 1.24
CA LYS A 150 15.75 1.55 0.97
C LYS A 150 16.44 1.40 2.32
N LYS A 151 16.99 0.20 2.56
CA LYS A 151 17.98 -0.15 3.60
C LYS A 151 18.47 1.09 4.35
N ALA A 152 17.81 1.46 5.45
CA ALA A 152 18.37 2.40 6.42
C ALA A 152 19.67 1.85 7.06
N GLY A 153 20.06 0.60 6.73
CA GLY A 153 21.18 -0.12 7.33
C GLY A 153 22.43 -0.33 6.47
N ILE A 154 22.57 0.21 5.25
CA ILE A 154 23.87 0.18 4.54
C ILE A 154 24.07 1.48 3.74
N LYS A 155 24.48 2.56 4.41
CA LYS A 155 25.22 3.69 3.81
C LYS A 155 25.83 4.69 4.82
N LEU A 156 26.20 4.24 6.01
CA LEU A 156 26.99 5.05 6.96
C LEU A 156 28.42 4.54 7.19
N TYR A 157 28.88 3.49 6.48
CA TYR A 157 30.22 2.91 6.71
C TYR A 157 31.15 2.84 5.49
N THR A 158 30.95 3.67 4.46
CA THR A 158 31.88 3.72 3.31
C THR A 158 32.24 5.12 2.83
N LYS A 159 32.25 6.13 3.72
CA LYS A 159 32.75 7.47 3.36
C LYS A 159 33.75 8.13 4.31
N GLU A 160 34.30 7.40 5.28
CA GLU A 160 35.35 7.95 6.19
C GLU A 160 36.64 7.11 6.30
N TYR A 161 36.85 6.08 5.47
CA TYR A 161 38.08 5.25 5.55
C TYR A 161 39.06 5.37 4.37
N VAL A 162 38.94 6.41 3.52
CA VAL A 162 39.88 6.62 2.39
C VAL A 162 40.53 8.01 2.39
N LEU A 163 40.55 8.72 3.53
CA LEU A 163 41.18 10.04 3.63
C LEU A 163 42.25 10.17 4.72
N THR A 164 42.79 9.05 5.22
CA THR A 164 43.96 9.07 6.11
C THR A 164 45.05 8.11 5.63
N GLN A 165 45.50 8.27 4.39
CA GLN A 165 46.90 8.05 4.02
C GLN A 165 47.31 9.12 2.99
N HIS A 166 48.49 9.73 3.21
CA HIS A 166 49.14 10.82 2.44
C HIS A 166 48.53 12.20 2.80
N VAL A 167 49.12 13.01 3.70
CA VAL A 167 50.46 13.63 3.70
C VAL A 167 50.96 13.83 5.13
#